data_AF-A0A6N4XXI7-F1
#
_entry.id   AF-A0A6N4XXI7-F1
#
_cell.length_a   1.000
_cell.length_b   1.000
_cell.length_c   1.000
_cell.angle_alpha   90.00
_cell.angle_beta   90.00
_cell.angle_gamma   90.00
#
_symmetry.space_group_name_H-M   'P 1'
#
loop_
_entity.id
_entity.type
_entity.pdbx_description
1 polymer ?
#
loop_
_entity_poly.entity_id
_entity_poly.type
_entity_poly.pdbx_seq_one_letter_code
_entity_poly.pdbx_strand_id
1 'polypeptide(L)' 'MMNKAFQHIDEYIVSFPESTQEKLYLLRELIHSQTPNIEEYIGYQMPAFKYKERPLIYFAGYKNHIGLYL' A
#
# COMPACT_ATOMS: atom_id res chain seq x y z
N MET A 1 18.96 14.92 -6.17
CA MET A 1 17.91 14.98 -5.13
C MET A 1 17.58 13.54 -4.78
N MET A 2 17.90 13.06 -3.58
CA MET A 2 17.53 11.69 -3.17
C MET A 2 16.01 11.60 -3.16
N ASN A 3 15.43 10.84 -4.10
CA ASN A 3 14.03 10.42 -4.00
C ASN A 3 13.92 9.63 -2.70
N LYS A 4 13.32 10.25 -1.68
CA LYS A 4 13.16 9.63 -0.36
C LYS A 4 12.12 8.53 -0.54
N ALA A 5 12.60 7.29 -0.67
CA ALA A 5 11.72 6.14 -0.76
C ALA A 5 10.97 5.99 0.56
N PHE A 6 9.65 5.83 0.47
CA PHE A 6 8.80 5.53 1.62
C PHE A 6 9.33 4.29 2.36
N GLN A 7 9.35 4.35 3.68
CA GLN A 7 9.75 3.23 4.53
C GLN A 7 8.53 2.43 5.01
N HIS A 8 7.40 3.13 5.18
CA HIS A 8 6.17 2.55 5.69
C HIS A 8 4.98 2.91 4.80
N ILE A 9 3.96 2.04 4.77
CA ILE A 9 2.71 2.26 4.02
C ILE A 9 2.02 3.54 4.47
N ASP A 10 2.05 3.86 5.77
CA ASP A 10 1.46 5.09 6.29
C ASP A 10 2.07 6.34 5.65
N GLU A 11 3.40 6.40 5.52
CA GLU A 11 4.09 7.53 4.86
C GLU A 11 3.66 7.70 3.41
N TYR A 12 3.46 6.58 2.70
CA TYR A 12 2.93 6.61 1.34
C TYR A 12 1.50 7.16 1.33
N ILE A 13 0.63 6.66 2.20
CA ILE A 13 -0.78 7.06 2.22
C ILE A 13 -0.91 8.55 2.55
N VAL A 14 -0.24 9.07 3.59
CA VAL A 14 -0.36 10.49 3.97
C VAL A 14 0.17 11.47 2.91
N SER A 15 0.92 10.97 1.91
CA SER A 15 1.37 11.80 0.78
C SER A 15 0.25 12.16 -0.22
N PHE A 16 -0.92 11.53 -0.12
CA PHE A 16 -2.08 11.77 -0.99
C PHE A 16 -3.09 12.75 -0.37
N PRO A 17 -4.02 13.34 -1.17
CA PRO A 17 -5.17 14.07 -0.63
C PRO A 17 -6.07 13.17 0.22
N GLU A 18 -6.75 13.76 1.22
CA GLU A 18 -7.60 13.06 2.20
C GLU A 18 -8.57 12.05 1.58
N SER A 19 -9.28 12.42 0.52
CA SER A 19 -10.23 11.53 -0.18
C SER A 19 -9.58 10.29 -0.83
N THR A 20 -8.30 10.35 -1.17
CA THR A 20 -7.51 9.20 -1.63
C THR A 20 -6.96 8.42 -0.43
N GLN A 21 -6.57 9.09 0.65
CA GLN A 21 -6.12 8.43 1.88
C GLN A 21 -7.19 7.50 2.43
N GLU A 22 -8.44 7.96 2.55
CA GLU A 22 -9.57 7.17 3.04
C GLU A 22 -9.72 5.85 2.26
N LYS A 23 -9.63 5.91 0.94
CA LYS A 23 -9.75 4.74 0.07
C LYS A 23 -8.57 3.78 0.21
N LEU A 24 -7.36 4.31 0.35
CA LEU A 24 -6.15 3.50 0.55
C LEU A 24 -6.14 2.80 1.91
N TYR A 25 -6.58 3.50 2.96
CA TYR A 25 -6.77 2.90 4.29
C TYR A 25 -7.83 1.82 4.28
N LEU A 26 -8.99 2.07 3.66
CA LEU A 26 -10.04 1.06 3.51
C LEU A 26 -9.53 -0.20 2.78
N LEU A 27 -8.74 -0.03 1.72
CA LEU A 27 -8.16 -1.16 0.99
C LEU A 27 -7.17 -1.95 1.87
N ARG A 28 -6.30 -1.26 2.63
CA ARG A 28 -5.34 -1.88 3.56
C ARG A 28 -6.08 -2.68 4.63
N GLU A 29 -7.11 -2.12 5.24
CA GLU A 29 -7.95 -2.80 6.24
C GLU A 29 -8.65 -4.03 5.64
N LEU A 30 -9.20 -3.90 4.43
CA LEU A 30 -9.84 -5.02 3.74
C LEU A 30 -8.85 -6.16 3.52
N ILE A 31 -7.65 -5.88 3.04
CA ILE A 31 -6.62 -6.91 2.79
C ILE A 31 -6.22 -7.63 4.08
N HIS A 32 -6.00 -6.89 5.18
CA HIS A 32 -5.75 -7.48 6.50
C HIS A 32 -6.91 -8.34 7.00
N SER A 33 -8.15 -7.92 6.78
CA SER A 33 -9.33 -8.67 7.21
C SER A 33 -9.45 -10.04 6.54
N GLN A 34 -8.95 -10.18 5.30
CA GLN A 34 -9.06 -11.41 4.53
C GLN A 34 -7.95 -12.41 4.84
N THR A 35 -6.75 -11.94 5.18
CA THR A 35 -5.59 -12.82 5.40
C THR A 35 -4.85 -12.43 6.67
N PRO A 36 -5.16 -13.07 7.83
CA PRO A 36 -4.36 -12.89 9.03
C PRO A 36 -2.94 -13.44 8.80
N ASN A 37 -1.92 -12.73 9.28
CA ASN A 37 -0.48 -13.03 9.14
C ASN A 37 0.16 -12.66 7.80
N ILE A 38 -0.23 -11.53 7.21
CA ILE A 38 0.51 -10.88 6.12
C ILE A 38 1.41 -9.77 6.67
N GLU A 39 2.57 -9.58 6.04
CA GLU A 39 3.50 -8.51 6.40
C GLU A 39 3.39 -7.36 5.40
N GLU A 40 3.37 -6.15 5.92
CA GLU A 40 3.42 -4.92 5.13
C GLU A 40 4.85 -4.55 4.76
N TYR A 41 5.04 -4.06 3.54
CA TYR A 41 6.32 -3.49 3.12
C TYR A 41 6.12 -2.48 1.98
N ILE A 42 7.19 -1.75 1.66
CA ILE A 42 7.28 -0.91 0.46
C ILE A 42 8.16 -1.62 -0.57
N GLY A 43 7.59 -1.93 -1.72
CA GLY A 43 8.30 -2.50 -2.87
C GLY A 43 8.05 -1.65 -4.11
N TYR A 44 9.08 -1.38 -4.90
CA TYR A 44 8.99 -0.49 -6.08
C TYR A 44 8.38 0.90 -5.77
N GLN A 45 8.61 1.43 -4.57
CA GLN A 45 8.01 2.66 -4.04
C GLN A 45 6.47 2.63 -3.90
N MET A 46 5.89 1.43 -3.81
CA MET A 46 4.47 1.21 -3.62
C MET A 46 4.22 0.36 -2.37
N PRO A 47 3.12 0.59 -1.65
CA PRO A 47 2.61 -0.33 -0.65
C PRO A 47 2.40 -1.74 -1.20
N ALA A 48 2.80 -2.72 -0.39
CA ALA A 48 2.67 -4.11 -0.73
C ALA A 48 2.48 -4.97 0.52
N PHE A 49 1.88 -6.15 0.31
CA PHE A 49 1.79 -7.19 1.31
C PHE A 49 2.51 -8.43 0.82
N LYS A 50 3.19 -9.10 1.73
CA LYS A 50 3.81 -10.41 1.49
C LYS A 50 3.26 -11.43 2.48
N TYR A 51 3.14 -12.67 2.01
CA TYR A 51 2.77 -13.82 2.83
C TYR A 51 3.89 -14.85 2.73
N LYS A 52 4.45 -15.27 3.88
CA LYS A 52 5.60 -16.20 3.92
C LYS A 52 6.72 -15.79 2.96
N GLU A 53 7.14 -14.53 3.06
CA GLU A 53 8.20 -13.91 2.24
C GLU A 53 7.89 -13.74 0.74
N ARG A 54 6.72 -14.18 0.26
CA ARG A 54 6.32 -14.02 -1.13
C ARG A 54 5.41 -12.81 -1.31
N PRO A 55 5.68 -11.92 -2.27
CA PRO A 55 4.76 -10.85 -2.63
C PRO A 55 3.38 -11.41 -2.95
N LEU A 56 2.35 -10.85 -2.33
CA LEU A 56 0.96 -11.25 -2.52
C LEU A 56 0.22 -10.23 -3.35
N ILE A 57 0.38 -8.95 -3.01
CA ILE A 57 -0.34 -7.87 -3.65
C ILE A 57 0.42 -6.57 -3.48
N TYR A 58 0.44 -5.75 -4.53
CA TYR A 58 0.88 -4.37 -4.49
C TYR A 58 -0.31 -3.48 -4.82
N PHE A 59 -0.32 -2.27 -4.26
CA PHE A 59 -1.31 -1.27 -4.62
C PHE A 59 -0.70 0.12 -4.68
N ALA A 60 -1.26 0.96 -5.56
CA ALA A 60 -0.78 2.32 -5.77
C ALA A 60 -1.95 3.30 -5.91
N GLY A 61 -1.84 4.44 -5.23
CA GLY A 61 -2.77 5.55 -5.37
C GLY A 61 -2.51 6.34 -6.64
N TYR A 62 -3.58 6.64 -7.39
CA TYR A 62 -3.58 7.58 -8.50
C TYR A 62 -4.71 8.60 -8.32
N LYS A 63 -4.68 9.69 -9.09
CA LYS A 63 -5.65 10.79 -9.00
C LYS A 63 -7.11 10.31 -9.09
N ASN A 64 -7.38 9.32 -9.95
CA ASN A 64 -8.75 8.90 -10.27
C ASN A 64 -9.03 7.43 -9.94
N HIS A 65 -8.03 6.65 -9.55
CA HIS A 65 -8.18 5.21 -9.30
C HIS A 65 -7.09 4.71 -8.34
N ILE A 66 -7.26 3.49 -7.85
CA ILE A 66 -6.21 2.74 -7.16
C ILE A 66 -5.80 1.61 -8.10
N GLY A 67 -4.50 1.52 -8.40
CA GLY A 67 -3.94 0.38 -9.11
C GLY A 67 -3.75 -0.78 -8.14
N LEU A 68 -4.16 -1.98 -8.55
CA LEU A 68 -3.99 -3.22 -7.79
C LEU A 68 -3.21 -4.21 -8.66
N TYR A 69 -2.15 -4.80 -8.12
CA TYR A 69 -1.27 -5.72 -8.83
C TYR A 69 -1.11 -7.00 -8.02
N LEU A 70 -1.43 -8.14 -8.63
CA LEU A 70 -1.41 -9.49 -8.04
C LEU A 70 -0.29 -10.33 -8.65
#